data_AF-A0A7Y6PIG9-F1
#
_entry.id   AF-A0A7Y6PIG9-F1
#
_cell.length_a   1.000
_cell.length_b   1.000
_cell.length_c   1.000
_cell.angle_alpha   90.00
_cell.angle_beta   90.00
_cell.angle_gamma   90.00
#
_symmetry.space_group_name_H-M   'P 1'
#
loop_
_entity.id
_entity.type
_entity.pdbx_description
1 polymer ?
#
loop_
_entity_poly.entity_id
_entity_poly.type
_entity_poly.pdbx_seq_one_letter_code
_entity_poly.pdbx_strand_id
1 'polypeptide(L)'
;PTIVNWGVYTNGFSLTQGSQLFSESIILGGFPDRQGVLVDGSREDILKHTKQVLDEMQGKRLIIGSDCTLPTEIAYDRIRWVVDSVKELTVWR
;
A
#
# COMPACT_ATOMS: atom_id res chain seq x y z
N PRO A 1 1.94 18.59 -6.30
CA PRO A 1 2.92 17.48 -6.28
C PRO A 1 2.51 16.47 -7.34
N THR A 2 3.46 15.81 -7.99
CA THR A 2 3.21 14.68 -8.89
C THR A 2 2.85 13.43 -8.08
N ILE A 3 2.11 12.51 -8.69
CA ILE A 3 1.87 11.18 -8.12
C ILE A 3 2.74 10.19 -8.89
N VAL A 4 3.53 9.40 -8.18
CA VAL A 4 4.39 8.36 -8.75
C VAL A 4 3.84 7.01 -8.31
N ASN A 5 3.32 6.24 -9.27
CA ASN A 5 3.00 4.85 -9.03
C ASN A 5 4.32 4.07 -8.83
N TRP A 6 4.43 3.35 -7.72
CA TRP A 6 5.66 2.71 -7.29
C TRP A 6 5.41 1.24 -6.96
N GLY A 7 6.00 0.36 -7.77
CA GLY A 7 5.93 -1.08 -7.56
C GLY A 7 7.09 -1.58 -6.70
N VAL A 8 6.84 -1.95 -5.45
CA VAL A 8 7.85 -2.48 -4.51
C VAL A 8 8.31 -3.89 -4.91
N TYR A 9 7.37 -4.73 -5.37
CA TYR A 9 7.57 -6.17 -5.55
C TYR A 9 8.15 -6.54 -6.92
N THR A 10 8.23 -5.59 -7.85
CA THR A 10 8.78 -5.81 -9.21
C THR A 10 10.22 -5.34 -9.37
N ASN A 11 10.64 -4.31 -8.62
CA ASN A 11 11.94 -3.67 -8.77
C ASN A 11 12.90 -3.91 -7.60
N GLY A 12 12.42 -4.46 -6.46
CA GLY A 12 13.23 -4.74 -5.28
C GLY A 12 13.58 -3.52 -4.43
N PHE A 13 12.95 -2.37 -4.68
CA PHE A 13 13.16 -1.14 -3.91
C PHE A 13 11.98 -0.85 -2.99
N SER A 14 12.28 -0.40 -1.76
CA SER A 14 11.25 -0.08 -0.78
C SER A 14 10.48 1.21 -1.11
N LEU A 15 9.36 1.45 -0.43
CA LEU A 15 8.59 2.70 -0.57
C LEU A 15 9.41 3.91 -0.12
N THR A 16 10.22 3.75 0.94
CA THR A 16 11.13 4.80 1.41
C THR A 16 12.15 5.20 0.35
N GLN A 17 12.73 4.22 -0.35
CA GLN A 17 13.66 4.51 -1.45
C GLN A 17 12.96 5.24 -2.60
N GLY A 18 11.75 4.81 -2.97
CA GLY A 18 10.92 5.52 -3.95
C GLY A 18 10.64 6.97 -3.53
N SER A 19 10.26 7.19 -2.26
CA SER A 19 10.02 8.53 -1.72
C SER A 19 11.27 9.41 -1.67
N GLN A 20 12.46 8.83 -1.53
CA GLN A 20 13.73 9.58 -1.59
C GLN A 20 14.09 9.98 -3.02
N LEU A 21 13.86 9.08 -3.99
CA LEU A 21 14.09 9.37 -5.41
C LEU A 21 13.13 10.44 -5.94
N PHE A 22 11.90 10.47 -5.41
CA PHE A 22 10.86 11.41 -5.81
C PHE A 22 10.40 12.27 -4.61
N SER A 23 11.33 13.00 -3.99
CA SER A 23 11.12 13.74 -2.73
C SER A 23 9.93 14.72 -2.73
N GLU A 24 9.62 15.32 -3.88
CA GLU A 24 8.50 16.28 -4.02
C GLU A 24 7.16 15.62 -4.41
N SER A 25 7.17 14.32 -4.66
CA SER A 25 6.01 13.56 -5.15
C SER A 25 5.22 12.90 -4.02
N ILE A 26 4.02 12.42 -4.36
CA ILE A 26 3.23 11.50 -3.56
C ILE A 26 3.47 10.10 -4.14
N ILE A 27 3.87 9.15 -3.30
CA ILE A 27 4.02 7.75 -3.72
C ILE A 27 2.66 7.06 -3.71
N LEU A 28 2.33 6.32 -4.77
CA LEU A 28 1.16 5.45 -4.85
C LEU A 28 1.62 3.99 -4.92
N GLY A 29 1.30 3.18 -3.91
CA GLY A 29 1.68 1.76 -3.88
C GLY A 29 1.63 1.15 -2.49
N GLY A 30 2.36 0.06 -2.29
CA GLY A 30 2.56 -0.58 -0.98
C GLY A 30 1.88 -1.94 -0.83
N PHE A 31 1.09 -2.39 -1.80
CA PHE A 31 0.55 -3.73 -1.83
C PHE A 31 0.95 -4.49 -3.11
N PRO A 32 1.22 -5.80 -3.03
CA PRO A 32 1.41 -6.60 -4.22
C PRO A 32 0.10 -6.68 -5.02
N ASP A 33 0.22 -6.80 -6.33
CA ASP A 33 -0.89 -6.66 -7.27
C ASP A 33 -1.58 -8.00 -7.56
N ARG A 34 -0.85 -9.07 -7.89
CA ARG A 34 -1.43 -10.36 -8.36
C ARG A 34 -1.30 -11.54 -7.41
N GLN A 35 -0.61 -11.36 -6.29
CA GLN A 35 -0.35 -12.41 -5.29
C GLN A 35 -0.16 -11.80 -3.91
N GLY A 36 -0.08 -12.65 -2.88
CA GLY A 36 0.19 -12.22 -1.52
C GLY A 36 -1.05 -11.65 -0.82
N VAL A 37 -0.83 -10.83 0.19
CA VAL A 37 -1.82 -10.52 1.24
C VAL A 37 -3.19 -10.05 0.74
N LEU A 38 -3.25 -9.34 -0.40
CA LEU A 38 -4.52 -8.91 -0.99
C LEU A 38 -5.25 -9.99 -1.78
N VAL A 39 -4.63 -11.13 -2.09
CA VAL A 39 -5.23 -12.24 -2.84
C VAL A 39 -5.58 -13.41 -1.93
N ASP A 40 -4.66 -13.83 -1.07
CA ASP A 40 -4.78 -15.06 -0.26
C ASP A 40 -4.72 -14.84 1.27
N GLY A 41 -4.25 -13.68 1.73
CA GLY A 41 -4.17 -13.35 3.16
C GLY A 41 -5.51 -13.29 3.90
N SER A 42 -5.45 -13.42 5.22
CA SER A 42 -6.58 -13.15 6.13
C SER A 42 -6.81 -11.65 6.31
N ARG A 43 -7.91 -11.27 6.98
CA ARG A 43 -8.15 -9.87 7.38
C ARG A 43 -7.05 -9.38 8.32
N GLU A 44 -6.58 -10.23 9.22
CA GLU A 44 -5.47 -9.96 10.15
C GLU A 44 -4.15 -9.74 9.40
N ASP A 45 -3.88 -10.53 8.35
CA ASP A 45 -2.70 -10.32 7.51
C ASP A 45 -2.76 -8.98 6.78
N ILE A 46 -3.93 -8.62 6.25
CA ILE A 46 -4.17 -7.32 5.60
C ILE A 46 -3.94 -6.17 6.59
N LEU A 47 -4.45 -6.28 7.82
CA LEU A 47 -4.22 -5.28 8.87
C LEU A 47 -2.72 -5.15 9.19
N LYS A 48 -2.03 -6.28 9.39
CA LYS A 48 -0.60 -6.31 9.70
C LYS A 48 0.23 -5.70 8.58
N HIS A 49 -0.07 -6.03 7.32
CA HIS A 49 0.63 -5.48 6.16
C HIS A 49 0.35 -3.98 6.00
N THR A 50 -0.90 -3.56 6.17
CA THR A 50 -1.29 -2.14 6.16
C THR A 50 -0.46 -1.36 7.18
N LYS A 51 -0.32 -1.91 8.40
CA LYS A 51 0.51 -1.30 9.44
C LYS A 51 1.97 -1.16 9.02
N GLN A 52 2.56 -2.19 8.42
CA GLN A 52 3.95 -2.14 7.93
C GLN A 52 4.16 -1.05 6.90
N VAL A 53 3.24 -0.91 5.94
CA VAL A 53 3.29 0.14 4.90
C VAL A 53 3.19 1.53 5.53
N LEU A 54 2.25 1.72 6.47
CA LEU A 54 2.07 3.00 7.17
C LEU A 54 3.28 3.38 8.04
N ASP A 55 3.85 2.41 8.75
CA ASP A 55 5.05 2.61 9.57
C ASP A 55 6.26 2.98 8.70
N GLU A 56 6.48 2.29 7.57
CA GLU A 56 7.57 2.62 6.65
C GLU A 56 7.44 4.05 6.10
N MET A 57 6.22 4.46 5.76
CA MET A 57 5.91 5.75 5.15
C MET A 57 5.49 6.82 6.16
N GLN A 58 5.73 6.60 7.45
CA GLN A 58 5.42 7.58 8.49
C GLN A 58 6.08 8.93 8.19
N GLY A 59 5.28 10.00 8.19
CA GLY A 59 5.75 11.36 7.88
C GLY A 59 6.01 11.63 6.40
N LYS A 60 5.73 10.68 5.50
CA LYS A 60 5.88 10.81 4.04
C LYS A 60 4.52 10.88 3.36
N ARG A 61 4.50 11.39 2.12
CA ARG A 61 3.27 11.49 1.32
C ARG A 61 3.00 10.16 0.62
N LEU A 62 1.92 9.48 1.00
CA LEU A 62 1.55 8.15 0.50
C LEU A 62 0.06 8.12 0.11
N ILE A 63 -0.23 7.47 -1.02
CA ILE A 63 -1.53 6.87 -1.34
C ILE A 63 -1.32 5.36 -1.34
N ILE A 64 -2.12 4.64 -0.53
CA ILE A 64 -2.06 3.19 -0.50
C ILE A 64 -2.74 2.64 -1.74
N GLY A 65 -2.05 1.75 -2.44
CA GLY A 65 -2.55 1.07 -3.63
C GLY A 65 -1.77 -0.19 -3.94
N SER A 66 -2.24 -0.95 -4.93
CA SER A 66 -1.46 -2.04 -5.52
C SER A 66 -0.34 -1.50 -6.40
N ASP A 67 0.75 -2.27 -6.50
CA ASP A 67 1.89 -2.01 -7.37
C ASP A 67 1.49 -1.84 -8.85
N CYS A 68 0.49 -2.60 -9.31
CA CYS A 68 -0.05 -2.55 -10.66
C CYS A 68 -1.57 -2.83 -10.60
N THR A 69 -2.07 -3.82 -11.36
CA THR A 69 -3.50 -4.13 -11.48
C THR A 69 -3.92 -5.27 -10.57
N LEU A 70 -4.92 -5.05 -9.71
CA LEU A 70 -5.56 -6.10 -8.93
C LEU A 70 -6.26 -7.13 -9.84
N PRO A 71 -6.33 -8.42 -9.45
CA PRO A 71 -7.09 -9.44 -10.15
C PRO A 71 -8.54 -9.03 -10.34
N THR A 72 -9.10 -9.31 -11.50
CA THR A 72 -10.49 -8.98 -11.84
C THR A 72 -11.48 -9.60 -10.85
N GLU A 73 -11.18 -10.79 -10.35
CA GLU A 73 -12.02 -11.59 -9.47
C GLU A 73 -11.76 -11.34 -7.98
N ILE A 74 -10.95 -10.34 -7.61
CA ILE A 74 -10.67 -10.03 -6.21
C ILE A 74 -11.96 -9.70 -5.46
N ALA A 75 -12.17 -10.33 -4.30
CA ALA A 75 -13.32 -10.04 -3.47
C ALA A 75 -13.22 -8.60 -2.91
N TYR A 76 -14.28 -7.81 -3.10
CA TYR A 76 -14.35 -6.41 -2.64
C TYR A 76 -14.10 -6.23 -1.14
N ASP A 77 -14.46 -7.21 -0.33
CA ASP A 77 -14.19 -7.19 1.11
C ASP A 77 -12.70 -7.04 1.43
N ARG A 78 -11.82 -7.56 0.59
CA ARG A 78 -10.37 -7.47 0.77
C ARG A 78 -9.88 -6.03 0.60
N ILE A 79 -10.43 -5.31 -0.38
CA ILE A 79 -10.20 -3.87 -0.57
C ILE A 79 -10.77 -3.10 0.63
N ARG A 80 -11.97 -3.49 1.09
CA ARG A 80 -12.60 -2.86 2.25
C ARG A 80 -11.78 -3.04 3.52
N TRP A 81 -11.17 -4.20 3.74
CA TRP A 81 -10.32 -4.44 4.90
C TRP A 81 -9.07 -3.57 4.90
N VAL A 82 -8.48 -3.24 3.75
CA VAL A 82 -7.39 -2.24 3.68
C VAL A 82 -7.90 -0.87 4.12
N VAL A 83 -9.05 -0.43 3.58
CA VAL A 83 -9.64 0.87 3.96
C VAL A 83 -9.94 0.94 5.45
N ASP A 84 -10.51 -0.11 6.02
CA ASP A 84 -10.82 -0.19 7.45
C ASP A 84 -9.53 -0.24 8.30
N SER A 85 -8.52 -0.99 7.86
CA SER A 85 -7.20 -1.03 8.51
C SER A 85 -6.55 0.35 8.55
N VAL A 86 -6.59 1.12 7.46
CA VAL A 86 -6.07 2.50 7.44
C VAL A 86 -6.85 3.37 8.43
N LYS A 87 -8.18 3.26 8.48
CA LYS A 87 -9.00 4.04 9.43
C LYS A 87 -8.75 3.67 10.89
N GLU A 88 -8.46 2.40 11.16
CA GLU A 88 -8.15 1.90 12.50
C GLU A 88 -6.76 2.36 12.96
N LEU A 89 -5.77 2.29 12.07
CA LEU A 89 -4.37 2.55 12.37
C LEU A 89 -4.00 4.04 12.32
N THR A 90 -4.82 4.88 11.68
CA THR A 90 -4.58 6.32 11.57
C THR A 90 -5.63 7.11 12.33
N VAL A 91 -5.18 8.07 13.13
CA VAL A 91 -6.09 9.08 13.70
C VAL A 91 -6.28 10.15 12.63
N TRP A 92 -7.44 10.16 12.00
CA TRP A 92 -7.84 11.27 11.15
C TRP A 92 -7.94 12.54 12.02
N ARG A 93 -6.99 13.45 11.87
CA ARG A 93 -7.06 14.83 12.39
C ARG A 93 -7.14 15.79 11.22
#